data_AF-A0A1L9P319-F1
#
_entry.id   AF-A0A1L9P319-F1
#
_cell.length_a   1.000
_cell.length_b   1.000
_cell.length_c   1.000
_cell.angle_alpha   90.00
_cell.angle_beta   90.00
_cell.angle_gamma   90.00
#
_symmetry.space_group_name_H-M   'P 1'
#
loop_
_entity.id
_entity.type
_entity.pdbx_description
1 polymer ?
#
loop_
_entity_poly.entity_id
_entity_poly.type
_entity_poly.pdbx_seq_one_letter_code
_entity_poly.pdbx_strand_id
1 'polypeptide(L)'
;MRNSIPLICLAAIPLVSACTFSFQTSQNKVNFGGSNTVKCELFAYTSDDPDQYSDDPDATTEIKCAGGCGTLNINGKDWEGCIEGINDLELSGTATIKEGESTTTVWPGGQSSSQADTNPLASGRYHFFWLNNVEC
;
A
#
# COMPACT_ATOMS: atom_id res chain seq x y z
N MET A 1 -50.42 -30.38 19.91
CA MET A 1 -49.16 -29.81 20.43
C MET A 1 -48.52 -29.05 19.29
N ARG A 2 -48.38 -27.73 19.42
CA ARG A 2 -48.01 -26.82 18.33
C ARG A 2 -46.55 -26.45 18.55
N ASN A 3 -45.64 -27.12 17.85
CA ASN A 3 -44.21 -26.88 17.95
C ASN A 3 -43.88 -25.54 17.27
N SER A 4 -43.59 -24.52 18.08
CA SER A 4 -43.04 -23.25 17.61
C SER A 4 -41.55 -23.43 17.34
N ILE A 5 -41.14 -23.32 16.08
CA ILE A 5 -39.73 -23.28 15.67
C ILE A 5 -39.21 -21.87 15.95
N PRO A 6 -38.18 -21.68 16.80
CA PRO A 6 -37.58 -20.36 16.97
C PRO A 6 -36.74 -20.03 15.73
N LEU A 7 -37.12 -18.94 15.06
CA LEU A 7 -36.34 -18.35 13.97
C LEU A 7 -35.10 -17.69 14.57
N ILE A 8 -33.94 -18.32 14.44
CA ILE A 8 -32.66 -17.73 14.84
C ILE A 8 -32.28 -16.72 13.75
N CYS A 9 -32.38 -15.43 14.05
CA CYS A 9 -31.71 -14.38 13.28
C CYS A 9 -30.20 -14.58 13.42
N LEU A 10 -29.56 -15.20 12.43
CA LEU A 10 -28.12 -15.04 12.23
C LEU A 10 -27.90 -13.58 11.83
N ALA A 11 -27.45 -12.75 12.76
CA ALA A 11 -26.83 -11.49 12.39
C ALA A 11 -25.57 -11.83 11.58
N ALA A 12 -25.55 -11.42 10.30
CA ALA A 12 -24.33 -11.45 9.52
C ALA A 12 -23.33 -10.51 10.19
N ILE A 13 -22.34 -11.08 10.87
CA ILE A 13 -21.20 -10.31 11.34
C ILE A 13 -20.51 -9.82 10.07
N PRO A 14 -20.37 -8.50 9.85
CA PRO A 14 -19.53 -8.03 8.76
C PRO A 14 -18.14 -8.58 9.04
N LEU A 15 -17.68 -9.50 8.19
CA LEU A 15 -16.27 -9.85 8.11
C LEU A 15 -15.61 -8.57 7.60
N VAL A 16 -15.15 -7.73 8.53
CA VAL A 16 -14.28 -6.60 8.19
C VAL A 16 -13.06 -7.22 7.54
N SER A 17 -12.88 -6.99 6.24
CA SER A 17 -11.66 -7.44 5.57
C SER A 17 -10.52 -6.54 6.05
N ALA A 18 -9.44 -7.13 6.53
CA ALA A 18 -8.24 -6.37 6.81
C ALA A 18 -7.51 -6.15 5.48
N CYS A 19 -7.19 -4.91 5.16
CA CYS A 19 -6.35 -4.53 4.03
C CYS A 19 -4.94 -4.19 4.50
N THR A 20 -4.02 -4.30 3.55
CA THR A 20 -2.69 -3.73 3.62
C THR A 20 -2.57 -2.57 2.66
N PHE A 21 -2.03 -1.44 3.13
CA PHE A 21 -1.63 -0.32 2.29
C PHE A 21 -0.12 -0.21 2.28
N SER A 22 0.46 0.01 1.11
CA SER A 22 1.90 0.04 0.91
C SER A 22 2.31 1.20 0.01
N PHE A 23 3.37 1.90 0.41
CA PHE A 23 4.07 2.86 -0.42
C PHE A 23 5.32 2.18 -0.99
N GLN A 24 5.44 2.13 -2.30
CA GLN A 24 6.64 1.70 -2.98
C GLN A 24 7.40 2.91 -3.50
N THR A 25 8.68 3.00 -3.18
CA THR A 25 9.63 3.85 -3.90
C THR A 25 10.53 2.94 -4.71
N SER A 26 10.75 3.27 -5.98
CA SER A 26 11.61 2.45 -6.84
C SER A 26 12.50 3.29 -7.74
N GLN A 27 13.65 2.73 -8.09
CA GLN A 27 14.58 3.29 -9.05
C GLN A 27 15.00 2.22 -10.04
N ASN A 28 14.87 2.52 -11.32
CA ASN A 28 15.40 1.70 -12.40
C ASN A 28 16.49 2.46 -13.14
N LYS A 29 17.66 1.85 -13.26
CA LYS A 29 18.85 2.43 -13.91
C LYS A 29 19.40 1.48 -14.97
N VAL A 30 19.73 2.04 -16.14
CA VAL A 30 20.49 1.34 -17.18
C VAL A 30 21.97 1.67 -17.04
N ASN A 31 22.83 0.66 -16.93
CA ASN A 31 24.23 0.83 -16.48
C ASN A 31 25.15 1.48 -17.52
N PHE A 32 24.80 1.46 -18.81
CA PHE A 32 25.62 1.98 -19.91
C PHE A 32 25.18 3.36 -20.40
N GLY A 33 25.00 4.31 -19.47
CA GLY A 33 24.65 5.70 -19.81
C GLY A 33 23.21 5.89 -20.29
N GLY A 34 22.31 4.95 -19.93
CA GLY A 34 20.90 5.02 -20.28
C GLY A 34 20.04 5.73 -19.22
N SER A 35 18.73 5.49 -19.27
CA SER A 35 17.73 6.12 -18.39
C SER A 35 17.96 5.80 -16.90
N ASN A 36 17.64 6.78 -16.05
CA ASN A 36 17.47 6.61 -14.61
C ASN A 36 16.09 7.17 -14.24
N THR A 37 15.19 6.29 -13.80
CA THR A 37 13.81 6.66 -13.49
C THR A 37 13.52 6.30 -12.05
N VAL A 38 12.97 7.27 -11.32
CA VAL A 38 12.48 7.08 -9.95
C VAL A 38 10.96 7.16 -9.97
N LYS A 39 10.30 6.26 -9.24
CA LYS A 39 8.84 6.20 -9.12
C LYS A 39 8.44 6.07 -7.67
N CYS A 40 7.24 6.57 -7.37
CA CYS A 40 6.60 6.40 -6.08
C CYS A 40 5.15 6.02 -6.33
N GLU A 41 4.71 4.93 -5.72
CA GLU A 41 3.41 4.33 -5.96
C GLU A 41 2.77 4.01 -4.61
N LEU A 42 1.45 4.16 -4.54
CA LEU A 42 0.63 3.65 -3.46
C LEU A 42 -0.09 2.39 -3.97
N PHE A 43 -0.04 1.35 -3.17
CA PHE A 43 -0.68 0.06 -3.38
C PHE A 43 -1.65 -0.24 -2.25
N ALA A 44 -2.72 -0.95 -2.59
CA ALA A 44 -3.65 -1.51 -1.61
C ALA A 44 -3.98 -2.96 -1.97
N TYR A 45 -4.05 -3.80 -0.95
CA TYR A 45 -4.31 -5.22 -1.04
C TYR A 45 -5.48 -5.59 -0.13
N THR A 46 -6.40 -6.41 -0.62
CA THR A 46 -7.46 -7.08 0.13
C THR A 46 -6.92 -8.32 0.87
N SER A 47 -5.75 -8.17 1.47
CA SER A 47 -5.03 -9.16 2.26
C SER A 47 -4.39 -8.45 3.44
N ASP A 48 -4.27 -9.15 4.56
CA ASP A 48 -3.60 -8.65 5.76
C ASP A 48 -2.09 -8.92 5.78
N ASP A 49 -1.61 -9.80 4.90
CA ASP A 49 -0.19 -10.17 4.82
C ASP A 49 0.22 -10.48 3.37
N PRO A 50 0.11 -9.51 2.45
CA PRO A 50 0.57 -9.69 1.09
C PRO A 50 2.10 -9.68 1.02
N ASP A 51 2.67 -10.52 0.17
CA ASP A 51 4.07 -10.40 -0.23
C ASP A 51 4.22 -9.22 -1.18
N GLN A 52 4.75 -8.11 -0.67
CA GLN A 52 4.94 -6.85 -1.39
C GLN A 52 5.72 -6.98 -2.71
N TYR A 53 6.50 -8.05 -2.87
CA TYR A 53 7.35 -8.27 -4.03
C TYR A 53 6.74 -9.20 -5.07
N SER A 54 5.75 -10.02 -4.69
CA SER A 54 5.23 -11.09 -5.55
C SER A 54 3.72 -11.10 -5.71
N ASP A 55 2.97 -10.53 -4.76
CA ASP A 55 1.52 -10.40 -4.86
C ASP A 55 1.14 -9.14 -5.66
N ASP A 56 0.16 -9.27 -6.54
CA ASP A 56 -0.39 -8.13 -7.30
C ASP A 56 -1.33 -7.30 -6.40
N PRO A 57 -1.23 -5.95 -6.42
CA PRO A 57 -2.15 -5.11 -5.68
C PRO A 57 -3.54 -5.06 -6.32
N ASP A 58 -4.58 -5.04 -5.49
CA ASP A 58 -5.97 -4.86 -5.93
C ASP A 58 -6.23 -3.45 -6.47
N ALA A 59 -5.49 -2.47 -5.95
CA ALA A 59 -5.54 -1.09 -6.41
C ALA A 59 -4.17 -0.43 -6.33
N THR A 60 -3.90 0.45 -7.29
CA THR A 60 -2.65 1.23 -7.34
C THR A 60 -2.89 2.64 -7.85
N THR A 61 -2.06 3.58 -7.39
CA THR A 61 -2.00 4.95 -7.91
C THR A 61 -0.57 5.50 -7.80
N GLU A 62 -0.18 6.36 -8.74
CA GLU A 62 1.12 7.03 -8.70
C GLU A 62 1.08 8.26 -7.78
N ILE A 63 2.14 8.47 -7.02
CA ILE A 63 2.34 9.64 -6.17
C ILE A 63 3.63 10.36 -6.54
N LYS A 64 3.68 11.67 -6.32
CA LYS A 64 4.88 12.46 -6.59
C LYS A 64 5.96 12.15 -5.55
N CYS A 65 7.12 11.66 -5.99
CA CYS A 65 8.26 11.40 -5.12
C CYS A 65 8.82 12.63 -4.38
N ALA A 66 8.57 13.84 -4.89
CA ALA A 66 8.94 15.09 -4.22
C ALA A 66 7.98 15.47 -3.07
N GLY A 67 6.98 14.64 -2.79
CA GLY A 67 5.89 14.90 -1.86
C GLY A 67 4.57 15.14 -2.59
N GLY A 68 3.49 14.60 -2.03
CA GLY A 68 2.15 14.71 -2.58
C GLY A 68 1.26 13.53 -2.20
N CYS A 69 0.02 13.58 -2.69
CA CYS A 69 -0.99 12.58 -2.43
C CYS A 69 -1.49 11.94 -3.74
N GLY A 70 -1.94 10.70 -3.63
CA GLY A 70 -2.65 9.98 -4.68
C GLY A 70 -3.87 9.28 -4.07
N THR A 71 -4.89 9.07 -4.89
CA THR A 71 -6.12 8.41 -4.47
C THR A 71 -6.26 7.09 -5.22
N LEU A 72 -6.68 6.05 -4.51
CA LEU A 72 -7.09 4.77 -5.07
C LEU A 72 -8.45 4.36 -4.49
N ASN A 73 -9.15 3.45 -5.18
CA ASN A 73 -10.40 2.88 -4.70
C ASN A 73 -10.19 1.40 -4.39
N ILE A 74 -10.52 0.97 -3.17
CA ILE A 74 -10.50 -0.45 -2.76
C ILE A 74 -11.76 -0.74 -1.94
N ASN A 75 -12.40 -1.88 -2.21
CA ASN A 75 -13.68 -2.27 -1.60
C ASN A 75 -14.79 -1.20 -1.71
N GLY A 76 -14.80 -0.41 -2.80
CA GLY A 76 -15.79 0.65 -3.02
C GLY A 76 -15.55 1.90 -2.17
N LYS A 77 -14.40 2.02 -1.52
CA LYS A 77 -14.01 3.17 -0.71
C LYS A 77 -12.82 3.89 -1.32
N ASP A 78 -12.84 5.21 -1.30
CA ASP A 78 -11.73 6.04 -1.76
C ASP A 78 -10.74 6.27 -0.61
N TRP A 79 -9.48 5.95 -0.87
CA TRP A 79 -8.37 6.14 0.06
C TRP A 79 -7.35 7.09 -0.54
N GLU A 80 -6.95 8.08 0.25
CA GLU A 80 -5.89 9.02 -0.10
C GLU A 80 -4.61 8.65 0.64
N GLY A 81 -3.54 8.35 -0.10
CA GLY A 81 -2.21 8.14 0.45
C GLY A 81 -1.31 9.33 0.14
N CYS A 82 -0.65 9.87 1.15
CA CYS A 82 0.24 11.03 1.04
C CYS A 82 1.64 10.68 1.55
N ILE A 83 2.66 11.22 0.89
CA ILE A 83 4.05 11.22 1.37
C ILE A 83 4.60 12.65 1.40
N GLU A 84 5.52 12.94 2.32
CA GLU A 84 6.23 14.22 2.35
C GLU A 84 7.34 14.32 1.30
N GLY A 85 7.86 13.19 0.86
CA GLY A 85 8.92 13.09 -0.14
C GLY A 85 9.83 11.91 0.12
N ILE A 86 10.83 11.75 -0.76
CA ILE A 86 11.85 10.71 -0.63
C ILE A 86 13.26 11.27 -0.67
N ASN A 87 14.20 10.57 -0.04
CA ASN A 87 15.64 10.76 -0.16
C ASN A 87 16.32 9.40 -0.40
N ASP A 88 16.88 9.20 -1.58
CA ASP A 88 17.46 7.91 -2.01
C ASP A 88 16.55 6.70 -1.77
N LEU A 89 15.28 6.82 -2.17
CA LEU A 89 14.19 5.84 -1.98
C LEU A 89 13.68 5.69 -0.54
N GLU A 90 14.34 6.24 0.46
CA GLU A 90 13.78 6.35 1.81
C GLU A 90 12.71 7.44 1.87
N LEU A 91 11.62 7.22 2.61
CA LEU A 91 10.70 8.30 2.94
C LEU A 91 11.42 9.34 3.82
N SER A 92 11.42 10.60 3.38
CA SER A 92 12.10 11.69 4.10
C SER A 92 11.30 12.25 5.28
N GLY A 93 10.07 11.77 5.47
CA GLY A 93 9.10 12.26 6.44
C GLY A 93 7.92 11.32 6.60
N THR A 94 6.74 11.85 6.86
CA THR A 94 5.55 11.03 7.11
C THR A 94 4.96 10.45 5.82
N ALA A 95 4.46 9.21 5.91
CA ALA A 95 3.51 8.65 4.95
C ALA A 95 2.21 8.27 5.67
N THR A 96 1.08 8.65 5.09
CA THR A 96 -0.24 8.48 5.70
C THR A 96 -1.24 7.94 4.69
N ILE A 97 -2.20 7.16 5.17
CA ILE A 97 -3.40 6.79 4.43
C ILE A 97 -4.63 7.42 5.10
N LYS A 98 -5.62 7.79 4.31
CA LYS A 98 -6.83 8.46 4.81
C LYS A 98 -8.08 7.94 4.10
N GLU A 99 -9.10 7.64 4.88
CA GLU A 99 -10.47 7.32 4.43
C GLU A 99 -11.42 8.31 5.10
N GLY A 100 -12.09 9.15 4.32
CA GLY A 100 -12.99 10.18 4.87
C GLY A 100 -12.25 11.15 5.80
N GLU A 101 -12.55 11.11 7.10
CA GLU A 101 -11.86 11.91 8.13
C GLU A 101 -10.80 11.12 8.91
N SER A 102 -10.79 9.79 8.79
CA SER A 102 -9.87 8.91 9.50
C SER A 102 -8.52 8.89 8.81
N THR A 103 -7.46 9.24 9.53
CA THR A 103 -6.08 9.24 9.00
C THR A 103 -5.22 8.30 9.84
N THR A 104 -4.45 7.46 9.16
CA THR A 104 -3.53 6.51 9.78
C THR A 104 -2.13 6.70 9.23
N THR A 105 -1.14 6.73 10.12
CA THR A 105 0.26 6.83 9.74
C THR A 105 0.80 5.46 9.33
N VAL A 106 1.31 5.36 8.10
CA VAL A 106 2.06 4.20 7.60
C VAL A 106 3.54 4.35 7.94
N TRP A 107 4.09 5.56 7.87
CA TRP A 107 5.48 5.83 8.23
C TRP A 107 5.63 7.19 8.91
N PRO A 108 6.44 7.32 9.96
CA PRO A 108 7.03 6.24 10.75
C PRO A 108 5.96 5.50 11.56
N GLY A 109 6.03 4.16 11.64
CA GLY A 109 5.13 3.36 12.49
C GLY A 109 4.73 2.00 11.92
N GLY A 110 4.71 1.87 10.59
CA GLY A 110 4.50 0.61 9.88
C GLY A 110 5.78 -0.19 9.67
N GLN A 111 5.71 -1.16 8.77
CA GLN A 111 6.81 -2.03 8.38
C GLN A 111 7.51 -1.49 7.14
N SER A 112 8.75 -1.92 6.91
CA SER A 112 9.49 -1.60 5.69
C SER A 112 10.44 -2.71 5.29
N SER A 113 10.75 -2.78 4.00
CA SER A 113 11.69 -3.72 3.42
C SER A 113 12.20 -3.18 2.09
N SER A 114 13.47 -3.41 1.80
CA SER A 114 14.08 -3.02 0.54
C SER A 114 14.72 -4.21 -0.18
N GLN A 115 14.68 -4.14 -1.50
CA GLN A 115 15.33 -5.11 -2.39
C GLN A 115 16.08 -4.36 -3.48
N ALA A 116 17.19 -4.96 -3.92
CA ALA A 116 17.90 -4.51 -5.09
C ALA A 116 18.18 -5.70 -6.01
N ASP A 117 17.81 -5.54 -7.28
CA ASP A 117 18.14 -6.47 -8.34
C ASP A 117 19.20 -5.83 -9.22
N THR A 118 20.39 -6.41 -9.26
CA THR A 118 21.49 -5.88 -10.08
C THR A 118 21.92 -6.92 -11.09
N ASN A 119 21.90 -6.54 -12.36
CA ASN A 119 22.51 -7.31 -13.43
C ASN A 119 23.46 -6.42 -14.24
N PRO A 120 24.30 -6.99 -15.13
CA PRO A 120 25.27 -6.20 -15.89
C PRO A 120 24.67 -5.08 -16.73
N LEU A 121 23.42 -5.22 -17.20
CA LEU A 121 22.77 -4.29 -18.11
C LEU A 121 21.95 -3.21 -17.38
N ALA A 122 21.33 -3.57 -16.26
CA ALA A 122 20.43 -2.72 -15.50
C ALA A 122 20.41 -3.07 -14.02
N SER A 123 20.00 -2.11 -13.20
CA SER A 123 19.71 -2.31 -11.78
C SER A 123 18.35 -1.74 -11.41
N GLY A 124 17.58 -2.48 -10.63
CA GLY A 124 16.37 -2.05 -9.95
C GLY A 124 16.61 -1.97 -8.44
N ARG A 125 16.09 -0.93 -7.80
CA ARG A 125 16.00 -0.81 -6.34
C ARG A 125 14.55 -0.54 -5.99
N TYR A 126 14.06 -1.19 -4.95
CA TYR A 126 12.70 -1.05 -4.45
C TYR A 126 12.76 -0.90 -2.93
N HIS A 127 11.94 -0.02 -2.37
CA HIS A 127 11.70 0.06 -0.95
C HIS A 127 10.19 0.16 -0.73
N PHE A 128 9.66 -0.76 0.05
CA PHE A 128 8.27 -0.80 0.46
C PHE A 128 8.12 -0.33 1.91
N PHE A 129 7.09 0.46 2.16
CA PHE A 129 6.66 0.90 3.49
C PHE A 129 5.17 0.59 3.63
N TRP A 130 4.77 -0.26 4.55
CA TRP A 130 3.39 -0.74 4.59
C TRP A 130 2.82 -0.85 5.99
N LEU A 131 1.49 -0.87 6.01
CA LEU A 131 0.69 -1.07 7.20
C LEU A 131 -0.38 -2.12 6.90
N ASN A 132 -0.35 -3.20 7.66
CA ASN A 132 -1.34 -4.26 7.65
C ASN A 132 -2.48 -3.93 8.63
N ASN A 133 -3.52 -4.75 8.65
CA ASN A 133 -4.64 -4.69 9.59
C ASN A 133 -5.43 -3.37 9.51
N VAL A 134 -5.54 -2.79 8.33
CA VAL A 134 -6.34 -1.58 8.10
C VAL A 134 -7.77 -2.00 7.73
N GLU A 135 -8.76 -1.48 8.44
CA GLU A 135 -10.17 -1.78 8.16
C GLU A 135 -10.59 -1.25 6.78
N CYS A 136 -11.04 -2.17 5.92
CA CYS A 136 -11.53 -1.95 4.57
C CYS A 136 -12.60 -3.01 4.22
#